data_AF-A0A429Q668-F1
#
_entry.id   AF-A0A429Q668-F1
#
_cell.length_a   1.000
_cell.length_b   1.000
_cell.length_c   1.000
_cell.angle_alpha   90.00
_cell.angle_beta   90.00
_cell.angle_gamma   90.00
#
_symmetry.space_group_name_H-M   'P 1'
#
loop_
_entity.id
_entity.type
_entity.pdbx_description
1 polymer ?
#
loop_
_entity_poly.entity_id
_entity_poly.type
_entity_poly.pdbx_seq_one_letter_code
_entity_poly.pdbx_strand_id
1 'polypeptide(L)'
;MSQPLPPLPKTEFVLIAIEAPPEVPTQFAVDLRETGIPGGLIGYEYRPLSEPAYFGEIGERGLVVIATSGLFGRVAVDVASGHVVHIASVESTTAGHVNRDLDSFNRCVAAVIARFPFYAEGDEERCGEVAEELRVLVTGIDGTALVENGFWETFCDDVETGDYAGWDV
;
A
#
# COMPACT_ATOMS: atom_id res chain seq x y z
N MET A 1 24.31 -6.38 15.35
CA MET A 1 23.22 -6.18 16.32
C MET A 1 22.06 -5.61 15.55
N SER A 2 21.05 -6.42 15.27
CA SER A 2 19.86 -5.98 14.54
C SER A 2 19.06 -5.07 15.47
N GLN A 3 18.79 -3.83 15.04
CA GLN A 3 17.84 -3.00 15.77
C GLN A 3 16.48 -3.73 15.79
N PRO A 4 15.75 -3.69 16.92
CA PRO A 4 14.37 -4.18 16.94
C PRO A 4 13.59 -3.42 15.88
N LEU A 5 12.78 -4.13 15.10
CA LEU A 5 11.84 -3.45 14.22
C LEU A 5 10.93 -2.56 15.08
N PRO A 6 10.62 -1.34 14.65
CA PRO A 6 9.76 -0.44 15.41
C PRO A 6 8.41 -1.12 15.70
N PRO A 7 7.77 -0.82 16.84
CA PRO A 7 6.47 -1.37 17.17
C PRO A 7 5.48 -1.03 16.05
N LEU A 8 4.67 -2.03 15.71
CA LEU A 8 3.72 -1.93 14.61
C LEU A 8 2.63 -0.92 14.98
N PRO A 9 2.22 -0.05 14.05
CA PRO A 9 1.16 0.91 14.32
C PRO A 9 -0.13 0.17 14.69
N LYS A 10 -0.94 0.79 15.53
CA LYS A 10 -2.31 0.30 15.75
C LYS A 10 -3.04 0.24 14.41
N THR A 11 -3.83 -0.80 14.23
CA THR A 11 -4.65 -1.04 13.04
C THR A 11 -5.82 -0.05 12.98
N GLU A 12 -5.52 1.24 12.80
CA GLU A 12 -6.49 2.30 12.63
C GLU A 12 -6.25 2.99 11.30
N PHE A 13 -7.32 3.11 10.50
CA PHE A 13 -7.25 3.85 9.26
C PHE A 13 -7.31 5.34 9.54
N VAL A 14 -6.21 6.03 9.22
CA VAL A 14 -6.12 7.48 9.22
C VAL A 14 -5.52 7.95 7.91
N LEU A 15 -5.96 9.11 7.44
CA LEU A 15 -5.32 9.81 6.33
C LEU A 15 -4.37 10.86 6.89
N ILE A 16 -3.18 10.93 6.30
CA ILE A 16 -2.20 11.97 6.58
C ILE A 16 -2.01 12.82 5.34
N ALA A 17 -1.95 14.14 5.54
CA ALA A 17 -1.55 15.06 4.48
C ALA A 17 -0.05 14.96 4.29
N ILE A 18 0.39 14.98 3.04
CA ILE A 18 1.81 15.05 2.68
C ILE A 18 2.05 16.20 1.71
N GLU A 19 3.22 16.81 1.84
CA GLU A 19 3.68 17.84 0.91
C GLU A 19 4.46 17.17 -0.21
N ALA A 20 4.09 17.45 -1.46
CA ALA A 20 4.78 16.92 -2.62
C ALA A 20 6.16 17.60 -2.80
N PRO A 21 7.14 16.90 -3.38
CA PRO A 21 8.42 17.50 -3.78
C PRO A 21 8.21 18.68 -4.75
N PRO A 22 9.08 19.71 -4.72
CA PRO A 22 8.94 20.91 -5.55
C PRO A 22 9.05 20.65 -7.06
N GLU A 23 9.59 19.51 -7.47
CA GLU A 23 9.70 19.08 -8.86
C GLU A 23 8.33 18.72 -9.49
N VAL A 24 7.32 18.50 -8.66
CA VAL A 24 6.01 17.98 -9.08
C VAL A 24 5.07 19.11 -9.51
N PRO A 25 4.23 18.93 -10.56
CA PRO A 25 3.27 19.96 -10.98
C PRO A 25 2.35 20.42 -9.84
N THR A 26 2.09 21.73 -9.76
CA THR A 26 1.33 22.34 -8.66
C THR A 26 -0.04 21.71 -8.44
N GLN A 27 -0.79 21.42 -9.52
CA GLN A 27 -2.11 20.82 -9.37
C GLN A 27 -2.04 19.43 -8.74
N PHE A 28 -1.08 18.60 -9.18
CA PHE A 28 -0.86 17.29 -8.58
C PHE A 28 -0.48 17.40 -7.10
N ALA A 29 0.38 18.36 -6.75
CA ALA A 29 0.77 18.60 -5.36
C ALA A 29 -0.44 18.98 -4.48
N VAL A 30 -1.36 19.80 -5.00
CA VAL A 30 -2.62 20.14 -4.32
C VAL A 30 -3.49 18.91 -4.15
N ASP A 31 -3.72 18.14 -5.23
CA ASP A 31 -4.58 16.95 -5.22
C ASP A 31 -4.04 15.88 -4.26
N LEU A 32 -2.72 15.65 -4.23
CA LEU A 32 -2.05 14.72 -3.32
C LEU A 32 -2.24 15.13 -1.86
N ARG A 33 -2.11 16.41 -1.56
CA ARG A 33 -2.28 16.95 -0.20
C ARG A 33 -3.73 16.88 0.26
N GLU A 34 -4.68 17.19 -0.61
CA GLU A 34 -6.12 17.16 -0.31
C GLU A 34 -6.65 15.74 -0.14
N THR A 35 -6.21 14.82 -0.99
CA THR A 35 -6.60 13.40 -0.91
C THR A 35 -5.96 12.71 0.29
N GLY A 36 -4.70 13.06 0.60
CA GLY A 36 -3.90 12.42 1.63
C GLY A 36 -3.53 10.97 1.29
N ILE A 37 -2.69 10.39 2.13
CA ILE A 37 -2.25 8.99 2.02
C ILE A 37 -2.59 8.24 3.31
N PRO A 38 -2.65 6.90 3.31
CA PRO A 38 -2.87 6.14 4.53
C PRO A 38 -1.71 6.36 5.52
N GLY A 39 -2.02 6.42 6.81
CA GLY A 39 -1.01 6.49 7.88
C GLY A 39 -0.26 5.17 8.10
N GLY A 40 -0.77 4.06 7.53
CA GLY A 40 -0.21 2.72 7.61
C GLY A 40 -1.10 1.69 6.93
N LEU A 41 -0.60 0.45 6.85
CA LEU A 41 -1.37 -0.77 6.54
C LEU A 41 -1.02 -1.84 7.57
N ILE A 42 -1.73 -2.96 7.54
CA ILE A 42 -1.35 -4.20 8.22
C ILE A 42 0.08 -4.57 7.80
N GLY A 43 0.85 -5.13 8.71
CA GLY A 43 2.24 -5.52 8.53
C GLY A 43 3.24 -4.38 8.46
N TYR A 44 4.33 -4.69 7.75
CA TYR A 44 5.26 -3.71 7.20
C TYR A 44 4.96 -3.44 5.72
N GLU A 45 3.76 -3.81 5.26
CA GLU A 45 3.35 -3.77 3.86
C GLU A 45 3.29 -2.36 3.31
N TYR A 46 3.00 -1.39 4.19
CA TYR A 46 3.02 0.02 3.84
C TYR A 46 3.39 0.85 5.07
N ARG A 47 4.42 1.69 4.91
CA ARG A 47 4.79 2.73 5.89
C ARG A 47 5.03 4.06 5.17
N PRO A 48 4.27 5.11 5.48
CA PRO A 48 4.43 6.41 4.83
C PRO A 48 5.82 7.00 5.11
N LEU A 49 6.34 7.71 4.12
CA LEU A 49 7.55 8.51 4.27
C LEU A 49 7.20 9.85 4.93
N SER A 50 8.05 10.30 5.86
CA SER A 50 7.95 11.65 6.42
C SER A 50 8.20 12.73 5.37
N GLU A 51 9.03 12.42 4.37
CA GLU A 51 9.37 13.28 3.26
C GLU A 51 9.20 12.48 1.96
N PRO A 52 8.12 12.71 1.20
CA PRO A 52 7.95 12.12 -0.11
C PRO A 52 9.11 12.50 -1.04
N ALA A 53 9.45 11.62 -1.98
CA ALA A 53 10.60 11.82 -2.87
C ALA A 53 10.20 11.70 -4.34
N TYR A 54 10.70 12.60 -5.18
CA TYR A 54 10.46 12.56 -6.63
C TYR A 54 11.48 11.67 -7.33
N PHE A 55 10.99 10.79 -8.20
CA PHE A 55 11.76 9.84 -8.99
C PHE A 55 11.48 10.09 -10.48
N GLY A 56 12.34 10.84 -11.15
CA GLY A 56 12.16 11.22 -12.56
C GLY A 56 12.56 10.17 -13.60
N GLU A 57 13.11 9.03 -13.17
CA GLU A 57 13.65 7.98 -14.07
C GLU A 57 12.62 6.93 -14.48
N ILE A 58 11.46 6.88 -13.81
CA ILE A 58 10.38 5.91 -14.06
C ILE A 58 9.10 6.66 -14.40
N GLY A 59 8.39 6.22 -15.43
CA GLY A 59 7.16 6.87 -15.92
C GLY A 59 7.42 8.09 -16.80
N GLU A 60 6.39 8.59 -17.48
CA GLU A 60 6.52 9.71 -18.43
C GLU A 60 6.82 11.04 -17.73
N ARG A 61 6.25 11.25 -16.54
CA ARG A 61 6.41 12.47 -15.74
C ARG A 61 7.02 12.23 -14.37
N GLY A 62 7.69 11.08 -14.20
CA GLY A 62 8.22 10.65 -12.92
C GLY A 62 7.16 10.13 -11.97
N LEU A 63 7.64 9.67 -10.81
CA LEU A 63 6.85 9.16 -9.70
C LEU A 63 7.08 10.00 -8.45
N VAL A 64 6.07 10.10 -7.58
CA VAL A 64 6.22 10.59 -6.21
C VAL A 64 6.15 9.40 -5.27
N VAL A 65 7.28 9.02 -4.68
CA VAL A 65 7.36 7.96 -3.68
C VAL A 65 6.78 8.48 -2.37
N ILE A 66 5.74 7.80 -1.88
CA ILE A 66 4.98 8.21 -0.68
C ILE A 66 5.20 7.26 0.50
N ALA A 67 5.64 6.03 0.25
CA ALA A 67 5.81 5.02 1.30
C ALA A 67 6.86 3.97 0.96
N THR A 68 7.34 3.30 2.01
CA THR A 68 8.06 2.02 1.91
C THR A 68 7.09 0.85 2.01
N SER A 69 7.43 -0.27 1.37
CA SER A 69 6.68 -1.52 1.42
C SER A 69 7.66 -2.69 1.63
N GLY A 70 7.40 -3.51 2.65
CA GLY A 70 8.29 -4.60 3.03
C GLY A 70 9.72 -4.11 3.33
N LEU A 71 10.72 -4.90 2.88
CA LEU A 71 12.14 -4.62 3.10
C LEU A 71 12.75 -3.64 2.09
N PHE A 72 12.34 -3.73 0.82
CA PHE A 72 12.99 -3.01 -0.29
C PHE A 72 12.02 -2.28 -1.20
N GLY A 73 10.73 -2.57 -1.07
CA GLY A 73 9.68 -2.05 -1.92
C GLY A 73 9.33 -0.60 -1.59
N ARG A 74 8.72 0.08 -2.56
CA ARG A 74 8.22 1.45 -2.42
C ARG A 74 6.86 1.56 -3.07
N VAL A 75 5.96 2.32 -2.45
CA VAL A 75 4.69 2.71 -3.06
C VAL A 75 4.81 4.18 -3.48
N ALA A 76 4.38 4.45 -4.71
CA ALA A 76 4.48 5.74 -5.34
C ALA A 76 3.21 6.08 -6.13
N VAL A 77 3.06 7.36 -6.48
CA VAL A 77 2.01 7.84 -7.38
C VAL A 77 2.66 8.30 -8.68
N ASP A 78 2.20 7.77 -9.81
CA ASP A 78 2.65 8.22 -11.13
C ASP A 78 2.08 9.60 -11.46
N VAL A 79 2.96 10.56 -11.77
CA VAL A 79 2.57 11.96 -11.93
C VAL A 79 1.75 12.21 -13.20
N ALA A 80 1.86 11.36 -14.21
CA ALA A 80 1.16 11.53 -15.47
C ALA A 80 -0.28 11.03 -15.40
N SER A 81 -0.49 9.88 -14.74
CA SER A 81 -1.75 9.15 -14.70
C SER A 81 -2.50 9.28 -13.37
N GLY A 82 -1.79 9.60 -12.28
CA GLY A 82 -2.34 9.54 -10.92
C GLY A 82 -2.48 8.13 -10.37
N HIS A 83 -2.02 7.10 -11.10
CA HIS A 83 -2.07 5.71 -10.65
C HIS A 83 -1.13 5.50 -9.45
N VAL A 84 -1.56 4.66 -8.52
CA VAL A 84 -0.69 4.16 -7.46
C VAL A 84 0.07 2.96 -7.99
N VAL A 85 1.39 2.96 -7.78
CA VAL A 85 2.31 1.97 -8.31
C VAL A 85 3.27 1.46 -7.23
N HIS A 86 3.78 0.25 -7.42
CA HIS A 86 4.74 -0.40 -6.55
C HIS A 86 6.08 -0.59 -7.28
N ILE A 87 7.17 -0.17 -6.64
CA ILE A 87 8.54 -0.37 -7.10
C ILE A 87 9.14 -1.46 -6.23
N ALA A 88 9.42 -2.63 -6.79
CA ALA A 88 9.80 -3.83 -6.02
C ALA A 88 11.15 -3.69 -5.29
N SER A 89 12.08 -2.90 -5.84
CA SER A 89 13.39 -2.64 -5.25
C SER A 89 13.95 -1.28 -5.67
N VAL A 90 14.95 -0.79 -4.95
CA VAL A 90 15.64 0.48 -5.26
C VAL A 90 16.31 0.47 -6.65
N GLU A 91 16.66 -0.71 -7.16
CA GLU A 91 17.30 -0.88 -8.49
C GLU A 91 16.29 -1.10 -9.62
N SER A 92 14.99 -1.19 -9.30
CA SER A 92 13.94 -1.43 -10.29
C SER A 92 13.82 -0.24 -11.25
N THR A 93 13.78 -0.52 -12.55
CA THR A 93 13.56 0.47 -13.61
C THR A 93 12.10 0.55 -14.07
N THR A 94 11.25 -0.28 -13.49
CA THR A 94 9.81 -0.36 -13.77
C THR A 94 9.03 -0.28 -12.47
N ALA A 95 7.76 0.10 -12.58
CA ALA A 95 6.80 0.06 -11.49
C ALA A 95 5.62 -0.82 -11.89
N GLY A 96 5.13 -1.63 -10.94
CA GLY A 96 3.92 -2.43 -11.08
C GLY A 96 2.69 -1.65 -10.66
N HIS A 97 1.55 -1.93 -11.27
CA HIS A 97 0.28 -1.30 -10.91
C HIS A 97 -0.19 -1.75 -9.51
N VAL A 98 -0.78 -0.82 -8.74
CA VAL A 98 -1.39 -1.10 -7.43
C VAL A 98 -2.86 -0.70 -7.44
N ASN A 99 -3.14 0.55 -7.79
CA ASN A 99 -4.51 1.06 -7.93
C ASN A 99 -4.57 2.13 -9.01
N ARG A 100 -5.74 2.28 -9.61
CA ARG A 100 -5.99 3.28 -10.66
C ARG A 100 -5.88 4.73 -10.16
N ASP A 101 -6.09 4.97 -8.88
CA ASP A 101 -6.00 6.30 -8.27
C ASP A 101 -5.81 6.19 -6.75
N LEU A 102 -5.43 7.31 -6.14
CA LEU A 102 -5.12 7.38 -4.71
C LEU A 102 -6.36 7.22 -3.81
N ASP A 103 -7.55 7.67 -4.25
CA ASP A 103 -8.80 7.46 -3.51
C ASP A 103 -9.14 5.96 -3.40
N SER A 104 -9.00 5.25 -4.52
CA SER A 104 -9.24 3.82 -4.60
C SER A 104 -8.24 3.05 -3.73
N PHE A 105 -6.95 3.42 -3.73
CA PHE A 105 -5.95 2.88 -2.82
C PHE A 105 -6.33 3.12 -1.34
N ASN A 106 -6.68 4.36 -0.98
CA ASN A 106 -7.10 4.73 0.38
C ASN A 106 -8.28 3.90 0.85
N ARG A 107 -9.29 3.69 -0.02
CA ARG A 107 -10.47 2.89 0.28
C ARG A 107 -10.16 1.40 0.41
N CYS A 108 -9.27 0.84 -0.41
CA CYS A 108 -8.78 -0.52 -0.26
C CYS A 108 -8.08 -0.71 1.09
N VAL A 109 -7.14 0.17 1.43
CA VAL A 109 -6.43 0.13 2.72
C VAL A 109 -7.41 0.22 3.89
N ALA A 110 -8.39 1.14 3.83
CA ALA A 110 -9.42 1.25 4.86
C ALA A 110 -10.25 -0.02 5.01
N ALA A 111 -10.65 -0.66 3.90
CA ALA A 111 -11.43 -1.89 3.91
C ALA A 111 -10.63 -3.08 4.50
N VAL A 112 -9.36 -3.20 4.11
CA VAL A 112 -8.45 -4.25 4.62
C VAL A 112 -8.21 -4.07 6.12
N ILE A 113 -7.95 -2.83 6.57
CA ILE A 113 -7.82 -2.50 7.99
C ILE A 113 -9.11 -2.81 8.76
N ALA A 114 -10.28 -2.44 8.21
CA ALA A 114 -11.56 -2.70 8.85
C ALA A 114 -11.90 -4.19 8.95
N ARG A 115 -11.32 -5.01 8.07
CA ARG A 115 -11.47 -6.47 8.09
C ARG A 115 -10.54 -7.16 9.08
N PHE A 116 -9.49 -6.48 9.55
CA PHE A 116 -8.55 -7.01 10.53
C PHE A 116 -9.20 -7.10 11.94
N PRO A 117 -8.92 -8.14 12.75
CA PRO A 117 -7.98 -9.25 12.53
C PRO A 117 -8.49 -10.27 11.49
N PHE A 118 -7.56 -10.85 10.73
CA PHE A 118 -7.89 -11.79 9.67
C PHE A 118 -8.29 -13.16 10.19
N TYR A 119 -7.64 -13.62 11.28
CA TYR A 119 -7.85 -14.96 11.82
C TYR A 119 -8.43 -14.88 13.22
N ALA A 120 -9.38 -15.78 13.51
CA ALA A 120 -9.76 -16.06 14.88
C ALA A 120 -8.75 -17.06 15.49
N GLU A 121 -8.58 -17.00 16.81
CA GLU A 121 -7.71 -17.95 17.52
C GLU A 121 -8.19 -19.39 17.28
N GLY A 122 -7.33 -20.24 16.70
CA GLY A 122 -7.62 -21.63 16.38
C GLY A 122 -8.30 -21.89 15.03
N ASP A 123 -8.32 -20.90 14.12
CA ASP A 123 -9.04 -20.96 12.83
C ASP A 123 -8.09 -20.95 11.60
N GLU A 124 -6.99 -21.71 11.68
CA GLU A 124 -5.96 -21.80 10.63
C GLU A 124 -6.51 -22.39 9.30
N GLU A 125 -7.60 -23.17 9.34
CA GLU A 125 -8.22 -23.76 8.15
C GLU A 125 -8.96 -22.72 7.28
N ARG A 126 -9.19 -21.49 7.77
CA ARG A 126 -9.95 -20.45 7.05
C ARG A 126 -9.11 -19.36 6.41
N CYS A 127 -7.78 -19.43 6.48
CA CYS A 127 -6.90 -18.43 5.86
C CYS A 127 -7.24 -18.18 4.38
N GLY A 128 -7.50 -19.25 3.62
CA GLY A 128 -7.91 -19.15 2.21
C GLY A 128 -9.27 -18.45 2.01
N GLU A 129 -10.26 -18.68 2.87
CA GLU A 129 -11.56 -17.99 2.78
C GLU A 129 -11.39 -16.48 3.02
N VAL A 130 -10.52 -16.10 3.94
CA VAL A 130 -10.25 -14.70 4.27
C VAL A 130 -9.47 -14.01 3.14
N ALA A 131 -8.48 -14.69 2.56
CA ALA A 131 -7.77 -14.17 1.39
C ALA A 131 -8.71 -13.93 0.21
N GLU A 132 -9.61 -14.88 -0.10
CA GLU A 132 -10.63 -14.70 -1.14
C GLU A 132 -11.60 -13.56 -0.83
N GLU A 133 -12.01 -13.39 0.42
CA GLU A 133 -12.83 -12.26 0.85
C GLU A 133 -12.11 -10.92 0.60
N LEU A 134 -10.81 -10.83 0.93
CA LEU A 134 -10.01 -9.64 0.67
C LEU A 134 -9.81 -9.37 -0.82
N ARG A 135 -9.59 -10.41 -1.64
CA ARG A 135 -9.55 -10.30 -3.11
C ARG A 135 -10.86 -9.71 -3.64
N VAL A 136 -12.02 -10.18 -3.16
CA VAL A 136 -13.33 -9.63 -3.52
C VAL A 136 -13.51 -8.18 -3.03
N LEU A 137 -13.08 -7.86 -1.82
CA LEU A 137 -13.17 -6.49 -1.28
C LEU A 137 -12.33 -5.50 -2.09
N VAL A 138 -11.08 -5.84 -2.37
CA VAL A 138 -10.15 -5.01 -3.13
C VAL A 138 -10.64 -4.80 -4.57
N THR A 139 -11.03 -5.87 -5.26
CA THR A 139 -11.56 -5.77 -6.63
C THR A 139 -12.90 -5.06 -6.71
N GLY A 140 -13.73 -5.15 -5.67
CA GLY A 140 -14.99 -4.42 -5.58
C GLY A 140 -14.80 -2.90 -5.48
N ILE A 141 -13.67 -2.45 -4.92
CA ILE A 141 -13.30 -1.02 -4.83
C ILE A 141 -12.58 -0.58 -6.10
N ASP A 142 -11.61 -1.38 -6.56
CA ASP A 142 -10.83 -1.15 -7.75
C ASP A 142 -10.59 -2.45 -8.53
N GLY A 143 -11.37 -2.63 -9.61
CA GLY A 143 -11.27 -3.82 -10.46
C GLY A 143 -9.94 -3.99 -11.19
N THR A 144 -9.01 -3.04 -11.08
CA THR A 144 -7.66 -3.12 -11.66
C THR A 144 -6.59 -3.56 -10.66
N ALA A 145 -6.93 -3.68 -9.37
CA ALA A 145 -5.96 -3.79 -8.28
C ALA A 145 -5.30 -5.17 -8.14
N LEU A 146 -5.97 -6.26 -8.53
CA LEU A 146 -5.40 -7.61 -8.49
C LEU A 146 -4.69 -7.95 -9.80
N VAL A 147 -3.49 -7.40 -9.95
CA VAL A 147 -2.54 -7.83 -10.99
C VAL A 147 -1.78 -9.06 -10.50
N GLU A 148 -1.53 -10.02 -11.38
CA GLU A 148 -0.73 -11.21 -11.07
C GLU A 148 0.66 -10.82 -10.51
N ASN A 149 1.02 -11.34 -9.34
CA ASN A 149 2.22 -10.95 -8.58
C ASN A 149 2.30 -9.44 -8.24
N GLY A 150 1.15 -8.76 -8.22
CA GLY A 150 1.01 -7.36 -7.83
C GLY A 150 0.87 -7.20 -6.32
N PHE A 151 0.95 -5.95 -5.85
CA PHE A 151 0.95 -5.60 -4.43
C PHE A 151 -0.20 -6.25 -3.64
N TRP A 152 -1.44 -6.11 -4.12
CA TRP A 152 -2.62 -6.65 -3.43
C TRP A 152 -2.74 -8.17 -3.54
N GLU A 153 -2.27 -8.76 -4.65
CA GLU A 153 -2.28 -10.22 -4.80
C GLU A 153 -1.30 -10.86 -3.83
N THR A 154 -0.05 -10.37 -3.78
CA THR A 154 0.95 -10.82 -2.79
C THR A 154 0.45 -10.64 -1.36
N PHE A 155 -0.20 -9.51 -1.06
CA PHE A 155 -0.81 -9.31 0.26
C PHE A 155 -1.86 -10.39 0.59
N CYS A 156 -2.72 -10.76 -0.38
CA CYS A 156 -3.71 -11.81 -0.17
C CYS A 156 -3.05 -13.19 -0.04
N ASP A 157 -1.96 -13.46 -0.76
CA ASP A 157 -1.18 -14.70 -0.64
C ASP A 157 -0.53 -14.84 0.75
N ASP A 158 -0.03 -13.73 1.32
CA ASP A 158 0.51 -13.69 2.68
C ASP A 158 -0.61 -13.94 3.72
N VAL A 159 -1.82 -13.43 3.46
CA VAL A 159 -3.00 -13.74 4.29
C VAL A 159 -3.39 -15.22 4.16
N GLU A 160 -3.35 -15.77 2.96
CA GLU A 160 -3.67 -17.18 2.71
C GLU A 160 -2.68 -18.13 3.41
N THR A 161 -1.42 -17.70 3.54
CA THR A 161 -0.35 -18.44 4.22
C THR A 161 -0.37 -18.29 5.75
N GLY A 162 -1.12 -17.31 6.27
CA GLY A 162 -1.25 -17.09 7.71
C GLY A 162 -0.20 -16.14 8.31
N ASP A 163 0.47 -15.31 7.52
CA ASP A 163 1.61 -14.47 7.97
C ASP A 163 1.25 -13.45 9.06
N TYR A 164 -0.05 -13.16 9.21
CA TYR A 164 -0.58 -12.24 10.21
C TYR A 164 -1.20 -12.96 11.44
N ALA A 165 -0.96 -14.27 11.59
CA ALA A 165 -1.49 -15.04 12.72
C ALA A 165 -0.81 -14.66 14.04
N GLY A 166 -1.59 -14.54 15.11
CA GLY A 166 -1.09 -14.14 16.43
C GLY A 166 -0.67 -12.67 16.51
N TRP A 167 -1.11 -11.84 15.56
CA TRP A 167 -0.92 -10.40 15.62
C TRP A 167 -2.00 -9.75 16.49
N ASP A 168 -1.59 -9.39 17.71
CA ASP A 168 -2.47 -8.83 18.74
C ASP A 168 -3.08 -7.48 18.31
N VAL A 169 -4.37 -7.29 18.63
CA VAL A 169 -5.16 -6.05 18.49
C VAL A 169 -4.98 -5.09 19.66
#